data_AF-A0A328NFY5-F1
#
_entry.id   AF-A0A328NFY5-F1
#
_cell.length_a   1.000
_cell.length_b   1.000
_cell.length_c   1.000
_cell.angle_alpha   90.00
_cell.angle_beta   90.00
_cell.angle_gamma   90.00
#
_symmetry.space_group_name_H-M   'P 1'
#
loop_
_entity.id
_entity.type
_entity.pdbx_description
1 polymer ?
#
loop_
_entity_poly.entity_id
_entity_poly.type
_entity_poly.pdbx_seq_one_letter_code
_entity_poly.pdbx_strand_id
1 'polypeptide(L)'
;MRLFRERGYAQTTMRAIAQEAGVAVGNAYYYFGSKDHLIQEFYAQSQVEHRAAAQPVLDREEAFGPRLAGVLHAGIDVLTPSHGFAATFFKTAAEPTSPLSPFSAESSGPRQAAIDLFGEVLTGSTAKVDAELRPQLPELLWLAYMGVILYWVHDRSPGQTKTRQLIDGAVPLIDRLVALSRLRVLRPVTRQVLDLIRTLRH
;
A
#
# COMPACT_ATOMS: atom_id res chain seq x y z
N MET A 1 3.77 -6.85 -16.78
CA MET A 1 4.79 -6.18 -15.93
C MET A 1 6.21 -6.20 -16.51
N ARG A 2 6.72 -7.34 -17.02
CA ARG A 2 8.07 -7.40 -17.64
C ARG A 2 8.32 -6.32 -18.72
N LEU A 3 7.42 -6.17 -19.69
CA LEU A 3 7.55 -5.15 -20.74
C LEU A 3 7.60 -3.71 -20.18
N PHE A 4 6.81 -3.40 -19.16
CA PHE A 4 6.83 -2.07 -18.54
C PHE A 4 8.17 -1.79 -17.83
N ARG A 5 8.77 -2.81 -17.21
CA ARG A 5 10.10 -2.70 -16.60
C ARG A 5 11.19 -2.50 -17.67
N GLU A 6 11.11 -3.20 -18.79
CA GLU A 6 12.15 -3.17 -19.84
C GLU A 6 12.06 -1.93 -20.73
N ARG A 7 10.85 -1.48 -21.08
CA ARG A 7 10.61 -0.38 -22.04
C ARG A 7 10.08 0.90 -21.39
N GLY A 8 9.67 0.84 -20.13
CA GLY A 8 8.94 1.91 -19.46
C GLY A 8 7.44 1.92 -19.82
N TYR A 9 6.63 2.46 -18.90
CA TYR A 9 5.18 2.54 -19.04
C TYR A 9 4.73 3.39 -20.24
N ALA A 10 5.38 4.53 -20.47
CA ALA A 10 5.01 5.46 -21.53
C ALA A 10 5.19 4.84 -22.93
N GLN A 11 6.29 4.10 -23.15
CA GLN A 11 6.66 3.56 -24.45
C GLN A 11 6.01 2.19 -24.76
N THR A 12 5.39 1.55 -23.77
CA THR A 12 4.74 0.25 -23.96
C THR A 12 3.32 0.43 -24.48
N THR A 13 3.01 -0.19 -25.62
CA THR A 13 1.68 -0.17 -26.25
C THR A 13 0.91 -1.47 -25.96
N MET A 14 -0.43 -1.40 -25.98
CA MET A 14 -1.28 -2.59 -25.89
C MET A 14 -0.97 -3.63 -26.98
N ARG A 15 -0.61 -3.18 -28.19
CA ARG A 15 -0.20 -4.07 -29.28
C ARG A 15 1.09 -4.83 -28.95
N ALA A 16 2.08 -4.15 -28.39
CA ALA A 16 3.33 -4.78 -27.96
C ALA A 16 3.08 -5.80 -26.83
N ILE A 17 2.16 -5.48 -25.90
CA ILE A 17 1.76 -6.39 -24.83
C ILE A 17 1.09 -7.64 -25.40
N ALA A 18 0.14 -7.48 -26.31
CA ALA A 18 -0.56 -8.60 -26.95
C ALA A 18 0.41 -9.52 -27.71
N GLN A 19 1.33 -8.92 -28.48
CA GLN A 19 2.35 -9.66 -29.22
C GLN A 19 3.27 -10.46 -28.29
N GLU A 20 3.75 -9.85 -27.21
CA GLU A 20 4.63 -10.53 -26.24
C GLU A 20 3.90 -11.64 -25.49
N ALA A 21 2.60 -11.45 -25.21
CA ALA A 21 1.76 -12.45 -24.54
C ALA A 21 1.27 -13.57 -25.49
N GLY A 22 1.57 -13.49 -26.80
CA GLY A 22 1.14 -14.47 -27.78
C GLY A 22 -0.38 -14.48 -28.04
N VAL A 23 -1.07 -13.37 -27.77
CA VAL A 23 -2.53 -13.24 -27.95
C VAL A 23 -2.87 -12.26 -29.06
N ALA A 24 -4.03 -12.44 -29.69
CA ALA A 24 -4.56 -11.48 -30.63
C ALA A 24 -4.79 -10.12 -29.94
N VAL A 25 -4.50 -9.02 -30.65
CA VAL A 25 -4.69 -7.65 -30.13
C VAL A 25 -6.13 -7.42 -29.69
N GLY A 26 -7.11 -7.91 -30.47
CA GLY A 26 -8.54 -7.85 -30.11
C GLY A 26 -8.86 -8.54 -28.78
N ASN A 27 -8.25 -9.70 -28.51
CA ASN A 27 -8.43 -10.41 -27.25
C ASN A 27 -7.80 -9.63 -26.08
N ALA A 28 -6.63 -9.01 -26.28
CA ALA A 28 -6.02 -8.17 -25.24
C ALA A 28 -6.92 -6.98 -24.87
N TYR A 29 -7.53 -6.31 -25.85
CA TYR A 29 -8.47 -5.22 -25.61
C TYR A 29 -9.80 -5.68 -25.01
N TYR A 30 -10.23 -6.92 -25.30
CA TYR A 30 -11.41 -7.53 -24.70
C TYR A 30 -11.25 -7.67 -23.17
N TYR A 31 -10.08 -8.09 -22.70
CA TYR A 31 -9.79 -8.20 -21.26
C TYR A 31 -9.36 -6.87 -20.62
N PHE A 32 -8.61 -6.04 -21.35
CA PHE A 32 -8.09 -4.78 -20.83
C PHE A 32 -8.31 -3.65 -21.82
N GLY A 33 -9.29 -2.79 -21.53
CA GLY A 33 -9.64 -1.66 -22.40
C GLY A 33 -8.50 -0.67 -22.62
N SER A 34 -7.51 -0.62 -21.70
CA SER A 34 -6.33 0.23 -21.82
C SER A 34 -5.14 -0.31 -21.02
N LYS A 35 -3.95 0.27 -21.25
CA LYS A 35 -2.78 -0.01 -20.40
C LYS A 35 -2.96 0.49 -18.96
N ASP A 36 -3.82 1.49 -18.74
CA ASP A 36 -4.17 1.96 -17.40
C ASP A 36 -4.97 0.88 -16.66
N HIS A 37 -5.88 0.20 -17.35
CA HIS A 37 -6.65 -0.92 -16.78
C HIS A 37 -5.74 -2.08 -16.33
N LEU A 38 -4.65 -2.35 -17.07
CA LEU A 38 -3.64 -3.33 -16.66
C LEU A 38 -2.95 -2.96 -15.33
N ILE A 39 -2.75 -1.67 -15.07
CA ILE A 39 -2.17 -1.20 -13.80
C ILE A 39 -3.19 -1.30 -12.66
N GLN A 40 -4.45 -0.97 -12.92
CA GLN A 40 -5.51 -1.11 -11.92
C GLN A 40 -5.68 -2.58 -11.51
N GLU A 41 -5.66 -3.50 -12.47
CA GLU A 41 -5.68 -4.93 -12.18
C GLU A 41 -4.44 -5.37 -11.40
N PHE A 42 -3.26 -4.83 -11.74
CA PHE A 42 -2.05 -5.08 -10.97
C PHE A 42 -2.16 -4.62 -9.51
N TYR A 43 -2.75 -3.46 -9.24
CA TYR A 43 -3.02 -3.02 -7.88
C TYR A 43 -4.00 -3.95 -7.18
N ALA A 44 -5.12 -4.31 -7.81
CA ALA A 44 -6.12 -5.20 -7.23
C ALA A 44 -5.50 -6.56 -6.86
N GLN A 45 -4.77 -7.17 -7.81
CA GLN A 45 -4.08 -8.44 -7.60
C GLN A 45 -3.02 -8.34 -6.50
N SER A 46 -2.24 -7.25 -6.45
CA SER A 46 -1.24 -7.03 -5.40
C SER A 46 -1.88 -6.97 -4.01
N GLN A 47 -3.10 -6.43 -3.88
CA GLN A 47 -3.81 -6.42 -2.60
C GLN A 47 -4.32 -7.81 -2.18
N VAL A 48 -4.77 -8.62 -3.15
CA VAL A 48 -5.15 -10.02 -2.89
C VAL A 48 -3.95 -10.81 -2.39
N GLU A 49 -2.80 -10.66 -3.05
CA GLU A 49 -1.55 -11.32 -2.67
C GLU A 49 -1.04 -10.82 -1.31
N HIS A 50 -1.11 -9.51 -1.06
CA HIS A 50 -0.71 -8.91 0.21
C HIS A 50 -1.55 -9.47 1.37
N ARG A 51 -2.89 -9.51 1.23
CA ARG A 51 -3.76 -10.11 2.26
C ARG A 51 -3.41 -11.58 2.47
N ALA A 52 -3.24 -12.37 1.41
CA ALA A 52 -2.90 -13.78 1.53
C ALA A 52 -1.55 -14.01 2.24
N ALA A 53 -0.54 -13.20 1.93
CA ALA A 53 0.77 -13.25 2.58
C ALA A 53 0.74 -12.76 4.03
N ALA A 54 -0.15 -11.83 4.37
CA ALA A 54 -0.34 -11.29 5.71
C ALA A 54 -1.10 -12.26 6.63
N GLN A 55 -1.97 -13.11 6.10
CA GLN A 55 -2.86 -13.97 6.89
C GLN A 55 -2.12 -14.81 7.96
N PRO A 56 -1.01 -15.51 7.67
CA PRO A 56 -0.31 -16.30 8.69
C PRO A 56 0.26 -15.47 9.84
N VAL A 57 0.60 -14.19 9.58
CA VAL A 57 1.01 -13.25 10.64
C VAL A 57 -0.18 -12.88 11.51
N LEU A 58 -1.32 -12.56 10.87
CA LEU A 58 -2.54 -12.18 11.57
C LEU A 58 -3.15 -13.33 12.38
N ASP A 59 -2.91 -14.59 11.99
CA ASP A 59 -3.35 -15.77 12.75
C ASP A 59 -2.47 -16.04 13.97
N ARG A 60 -1.19 -15.66 13.93
CA ARG A 60 -0.20 -15.96 14.97
C ARG A 60 -0.03 -14.85 16.00
N GLU A 61 0.01 -13.60 15.55
CA GLU A 61 0.39 -12.46 16.39
C GLU A 61 -0.83 -11.78 17.02
N GLU A 62 -0.84 -11.58 18.34
CA GLU A 62 -1.93 -10.87 19.04
C GLU A 62 -1.58 -9.41 19.38
N ALA A 63 -0.28 -9.09 19.45
CA ALA A 63 0.19 -7.74 19.76
C ALA A 63 0.17 -6.85 18.50
N PHE A 64 -0.23 -5.58 18.64
CA PHE A 64 -0.37 -4.66 17.51
C PHE A 64 0.94 -4.43 16.75
N GLY A 65 2.05 -4.15 17.45
CA GLY A 65 3.37 -3.96 16.84
C GLY A 65 3.77 -5.13 15.93
N PRO A 66 3.87 -6.38 16.44
CA PRO A 66 4.20 -7.56 15.62
C PRO A 66 3.24 -7.79 14.44
N ARG A 67 1.93 -7.63 14.63
CA ARG A 67 0.94 -7.71 13.54
C ARG A 67 1.24 -6.68 12.46
N LEU A 68 1.41 -5.41 12.83
CA LEU A 68 1.68 -4.33 11.88
C LEU A 68 3.00 -4.55 11.14
N ALA A 69 4.07 -4.91 11.85
CA ALA A 69 5.37 -5.20 11.24
C ALA A 69 5.27 -6.33 10.21
N GLY A 70 4.65 -7.45 10.58
CA GLY A 70 4.52 -8.59 9.67
C GLY A 70 3.63 -8.29 8.47
N VAL A 71 2.54 -7.51 8.62
CA VAL A 71 1.73 -7.06 7.48
C VAL A 71 2.52 -6.14 6.55
N LEU A 72 3.31 -5.19 7.08
CA LEU A 72 4.14 -4.31 6.25
C LEU A 72 5.22 -5.09 5.50
N HIS A 73 5.89 -6.03 6.16
CA HIS A 73 6.89 -6.90 5.51
C HIS A 73 6.27 -7.78 4.44
N ALA A 74 5.11 -8.40 4.69
CA ALA A 74 4.38 -9.19 3.70
C ALA A 74 4.04 -8.36 2.44
N GLY A 75 3.66 -7.09 2.62
CA GLY A 75 3.41 -6.17 1.52
C GLY A 75 4.67 -5.89 0.70
N ILE A 76 5.81 -5.67 1.36
CA ILE A 76 7.09 -5.51 0.68
C ILE A 76 7.51 -6.78 -0.06
N ASP A 77 7.33 -7.96 0.53
CA ASP A 77 7.67 -9.24 -0.10
C ASP A 77 6.87 -9.47 -1.40
N VAL A 78 5.57 -9.16 -1.38
CA VAL A 78 4.70 -9.23 -2.57
C VAL A 78 5.14 -8.23 -3.65
N LEU A 79 5.57 -7.03 -3.26
CA LEU A 79 5.97 -5.99 -4.21
C LEU A 79 7.40 -6.16 -4.74
N THR A 80 8.31 -6.81 -4.01
CA THR A 80 9.74 -6.97 -4.35
C THR A 80 9.99 -7.43 -5.80
N PRO A 81 9.30 -8.44 -6.36
CA PRO A 81 9.48 -8.86 -7.76
C PRO A 81 9.21 -7.74 -8.78
N SER A 82 8.41 -6.75 -8.38
CA SER A 82 7.99 -5.60 -9.17
C SER A 82 8.78 -4.33 -8.89
N HIS A 83 9.84 -4.37 -8.06
CA HIS A 83 10.65 -3.19 -7.68
C HIS A 83 11.16 -2.38 -8.89
N GLY A 84 11.77 -3.06 -9.87
CA GLY A 84 12.28 -2.40 -11.07
C GLY A 84 11.17 -1.75 -11.91
N PHE A 85 9.97 -2.35 -11.94
CA PHE A 85 8.82 -1.72 -12.59
C PHE A 85 8.35 -0.49 -11.80
N ALA A 86 8.15 -0.63 -10.48
CA ALA A 86 7.67 0.44 -9.61
C ALA A 86 8.59 1.68 -9.66
N ALA A 87 9.92 1.49 -9.68
CA ALA A 87 10.89 2.56 -9.84
C ALA A 87 10.69 3.38 -11.12
N THR A 88 10.42 2.73 -12.25
CA THR A 88 10.15 3.42 -13.52
C THR A 88 8.76 4.03 -13.59
N PHE A 89 7.79 3.40 -12.94
CA PHE A 89 6.38 3.77 -12.97
C PHE A 89 6.03 4.90 -12.00
N PHE A 90 6.81 5.06 -10.94
CA PHE A 90 6.57 6.04 -9.87
C PHE A 90 6.30 7.45 -10.39
N LYS A 91 7.05 7.92 -11.41
CA LYS A 91 6.82 9.24 -12.01
C LYS A 91 5.36 9.41 -12.49
N THR A 92 4.83 8.40 -13.18
CA THR A 92 3.45 8.42 -13.72
C THR A 92 2.41 8.28 -12.62
N ALA A 93 2.68 7.48 -11.59
CA ALA A 93 1.77 7.30 -10.46
C ALA A 93 1.75 8.52 -9.52
N ALA A 94 2.86 9.25 -9.40
CA ALA A 94 2.99 10.42 -8.52
C ALA A 94 2.41 11.70 -9.12
N GLU A 95 2.04 11.71 -10.39
CA GLU A 95 1.33 12.83 -11.02
C GLU A 95 -0.07 12.99 -10.38
N PRO A 96 -0.42 14.16 -9.79
CA PRO A 96 -1.66 14.31 -9.02
C PRO A 96 -2.95 14.04 -9.80
N THR A 97 -2.94 14.33 -11.10
CA THR A 97 -4.08 14.12 -11.99
C THR A 97 -4.06 12.75 -12.67
N SER A 98 -3.10 11.90 -12.33
CA SER A 98 -2.98 10.56 -12.92
C SER A 98 -4.06 9.63 -12.39
N PRO A 99 -4.83 8.94 -13.25
CA PRO A 99 -5.78 7.92 -12.82
C PRO A 99 -5.06 6.71 -12.20
N LEU A 100 -3.73 6.64 -12.33
CA LEU A 100 -2.89 5.57 -11.79
C LEU A 100 -2.29 5.90 -10.42
N SER A 101 -2.54 7.10 -9.92
CA SER A 101 -2.22 7.46 -8.55
C SER A 101 -2.94 6.53 -7.58
N PRO A 102 -2.27 6.02 -6.52
CA PRO A 102 -2.96 5.28 -5.45
C PRO A 102 -4.08 6.10 -4.76
N PHE A 103 -4.05 7.43 -4.92
CA PHE A 103 -5.02 8.38 -4.39
C PHE A 103 -6.17 8.70 -5.37
N SER A 104 -6.12 8.18 -6.61
CA SER A 104 -7.15 8.45 -7.61
C SER A 104 -8.49 7.79 -7.28
N ALA A 105 -9.56 8.21 -7.98
CA ALA A 105 -10.87 7.58 -7.87
C ALA A 105 -10.86 6.16 -8.46
N GLU A 106 -10.10 5.95 -9.53
CA GLU A 106 -9.92 4.67 -10.22
C GLU A 106 -9.23 3.64 -9.31
N SER A 107 -8.29 4.07 -8.47
CA SER A 107 -7.59 3.21 -7.51
C SER A 107 -8.36 2.99 -6.19
N SER A 108 -9.63 3.40 -6.12
CA SER A 108 -10.44 3.32 -4.88
C SER A 108 -10.64 1.91 -4.35
N GLY A 109 -10.91 0.93 -5.23
CA GLY A 109 -11.08 -0.47 -4.84
C GLY A 109 -9.82 -1.04 -4.16
N PRO A 110 -8.65 -1.04 -4.84
CA PRO A 110 -7.41 -1.49 -4.22
C PRO A 110 -7.03 -0.71 -2.95
N ARG A 111 -7.25 0.61 -2.92
CA ARG A 111 -7.02 1.43 -1.73
C ARG A 111 -7.88 0.96 -0.55
N GLN A 112 -9.18 0.74 -0.78
CA GLN A 112 -10.07 0.28 0.28
C GLN A 112 -9.69 -1.10 0.78
N ALA A 113 -9.33 -2.03 -0.12
CA ALA A 113 -8.84 -3.36 0.28
C ALA A 113 -7.60 -3.29 1.18
N ALA A 114 -6.66 -2.38 0.87
CA ALA A 114 -5.48 -2.15 1.71
C ALA A 114 -5.84 -1.58 3.09
N ILE A 115 -6.74 -0.58 3.13
CA ILE A 115 -7.24 0.02 4.38
C ILE A 115 -7.94 -1.03 5.24
N ASP A 116 -8.76 -1.89 4.64
CA ASP A 116 -9.46 -2.97 5.33
C ASP A 116 -8.48 -3.95 5.98
N LEU A 117 -7.40 -4.31 5.28
CA LEU A 117 -6.32 -5.15 5.84
C LEU A 117 -5.65 -4.50 7.07
N PHE A 118 -5.40 -3.19 7.05
CA PHE A 118 -4.94 -2.47 8.26
C PHE A 118 -6.01 -2.40 9.36
N GLY A 119 -7.30 -2.42 8.99
CA GLY A 119 -8.41 -2.61 9.93
C GLY A 119 -8.37 -3.97 10.64
N GLU A 120 -7.99 -5.04 9.94
CA GLU A 120 -7.81 -6.38 10.50
C GLU A 120 -6.59 -6.47 11.43
N VAL A 121 -5.50 -5.77 11.11
CA VAL A 121 -4.36 -5.60 12.01
C VAL A 121 -4.84 -5.08 13.36
N LEU A 122 -5.68 -4.05 13.37
CA LEU A 122 -6.19 -3.41 14.58
C LEU A 122 -7.23 -4.26 15.30
N THR A 123 -8.20 -4.80 14.57
CA THR A 123 -9.36 -5.52 15.14
C THR A 123 -8.94 -6.82 15.82
N GLY A 124 -8.00 -7.56 15.24
CA GLY A 124 -7.45 -8.78 15.84
C GLY A 124 -6.32 -8.54 16.84
N SER A 125 -6.00 -7.29 17.19
CA SER A 125 -4.93 -6.99 18.15
C SER A 125 -5.44 -6.71 19.55
N THR A 126 -4.55 -6.87 20.54
CA THR A 126 -4.75 -6.49 21.93
C THR A 126 -4.61 -4.98 22.20
N ALA A 127 -4.40 -4.16 21.15
CA ALA A 127 -4.17 -2.73 21.31
C ALA A 127 -5.38 -1.98 21.89
N LYS A 128 -5.10 -1.17 22.91
CA LYS A 128 -6.05 -0.24 23.52
C LYS A 128 -5.90 1.13 22.89
N VAL A 129 -6.70 1.40 21.87
CA VAL A 129 -6.71 2.65 21.11
C VAL A 129 -7.84 3.55 21.60
N ASP A 130 -7.64 4.87 21.59
CA ASP A 130 -8.72 5.81 21.84
C ASP A 130 -9.87 5.62 20.84
N ALA A 131 -11.12 5.71 21.32
CA ALA A 131 -12.30 5.43 20.52
C ALA A 131 -12.50 6.42 19.36
N GLU A 132 -12.03 7.67 19.50
CA GLU A 132 -12.11 8.68 18.44
C GLU A 132 -11.05 8.41 17.35
N LEU A 133 -9.88 7.88 17.72
CA LEU A 133 -8.79 7.56 16.79
C LEU A 133 -9.02 6.23 16.06
N ARG A 134 -9.58 5.23 16.76
CA ARG A 134 -9.77 3.86 16.25
C ARG A 134 -10.34 3.79 14.82
N PRO A 135 -11.42 4.53 14.44
CA PRO A 135 -11.97 4.45 13.09
C PRO A 135 -11.09 5.11 12.01
N GLN A 136 -10.18 6.00 12.37
CA GLN A 136 -9.30 6.71 11.41
C GLN A 136 -7.92 6.04 11.28
N LEU A 137 -7.54 5.21 12.26
CA LEU A 137 -6.23 4.58 12.31
C LEU A 137 -5.91 3.69 11.09
N PRO A 138 -6.83 2.88 10.53
CA PRO A 138 -6.53 2.06 9.35
C PRO A 138 -6.07 2.88 8.15
N GLU A 139 -6.72 4.02 7.88
CA GLU A 139 -6.32 4.92 6.79
C GLU A 139 -4.99 5.62 7.07
N LEU A 140 -4.72 6.00 8.33
CA LEU A 140 -3.42 6.54 8.71
C LEU A 140 -2.29 5.53 8.56
N LEU A 141 -2.54 4.26 8.88
CA LEU A 141 -1.58 3.18 8.66
C LEU A 141 -1.36 2.92 7.17
N TRP A 142 -2.41 3.00 6.35
CA TRP A 142 -2.29 2.94 4.90
C TRP A 142 -1.46 4.11 4.35
N LEU A 143 -1.66 5.34 4.84
CA LEU A 143 -0.83 6.50 4.48
C LEU A 143 0.64 6.29 4.88
N ALA A 144 0.89 5.76 6.08
CA ALA A 144 2.25 5.39 6.50
C ALA A 144 2.86 4.32 5.59
N TYR A 145 2.06 3.34 5.16
CA TYR A 145 2.48 2.32 4.20
C TYR A 145 2.80 2.93 2.83
N MET A 146 2.07 3.94 2.35
CA MET A 146 2.44 4.67 1.13
C MET A 146 3.80 5.37 1.28
N GLY A 147 4.12 5.90 2.47
CA GLY A 147 5.45 6.40 2.79
C GLY A 147 6.54 5.32 2.74
N VAL A 148 6.23 4.11 3.23
CA VAL A 148 7.14 2.95 3.13
C VAL A 148 7.34 2.52 1.68
N ILE A 149 6.28 2.44 0.87
CA ILE A 149 6.36 2.14 -0.57
C ILE A 149 7.20 3.21 -1.29
N LEU A 150 6.99 4.49 -0.98
CA LEU A 150 7.78 5.57 -1.54
C LEU A 150 9.27 5.39 -1.22
N TYR A 151 9.61 5.06 0.02
CA TYR A 151 11.00 4.78 0.38
C TYR A 151 11.54 3.53 -0.33
N TRP A 152 10.75 2.46 -0.39
CA TRP A 152 11.08 1.21 -1.07
C TRP A 152 11.38 1.38 -2.55
N VAL A 153 10.60 2.20 -3.26
CA VAL A 153 10.86 2.57 -4.65
C VAL A 153 12.27 3.16 -4.82
N HIS A 154 12.77 3.88 -3.83
CA HIS A 154 14.10 4.52 -3.84
C HIS A 154 15.21 3.68 -3.20
N ASP A 155 14.88 2.59 -2.51
CA ASP A 155 15.85 1.76 -1.84
C ASP A 155 16.65 0.91 -2.84
N ARG A 156 17.94 1.24 -2.97
CA ARG A 156 18.91 0.54 -3.82
C ARG A 156 19.77 -0.46 -3.05
N SER A 157 19.53 -0.66 -1.75
CA SER A 157 20.24 -1.68 -0.98
C SER A 157 19.86 -3.08 -1.47
N PRO A 158 20.77 -4.08 -1.34
CA PRO A 158 20.47 -5.45 -1.74
C PRO A 158 19.19 -5.96 -1.08
N GLY A 159 18.23 -6.45 -1.87
CA GLY A 159 16.95 -6.95 -1.36
C GLY A 159 16.08 -5.91 -0.62
N GLN A 160 16.33 -4.61 -0.85
CA GLN A 160 15.65 -3.49 -0.17
C GLN A 160 15.71 -3.60 1.37
N THR A 161 16.88 -4.00 1.89
CA THR A 161 17.14 -4.12 3.33
C THR A 161 16.89 -2.84 4.13
N LYS A 162 17.09 -1.64 3.55
CA LYS A 162 16.84 -0.38 4.27
C LYS A 162 15.34 -0.12 4.44
N THR A 163 14.51 -0.51 3.49
CA THR A 163 13.04 -0.49 3.66
C THR A 163 12.62 -1.36 4.83
N ARG A 164 13.22 -2.55 4.98
CA ARG A 164 12.92 -3.45 6.10
C ARG A 164 13.33 -2.83 7.43
N GLN A 165 14.53 -2.22 7.48
CA GLN A 165 14.98 -1.46 8.64
C GLN A 165 14.07 -0.26 8.97
N LEU A 166 13.53 0.42 7.96
CA LEU A 166 12.55 1.49 8.17
C LEU A 166 11.29 0.95 8.85
N ILE A 167 10.76 -0.19 8.39
CA ILE A 167 9.60 -0.84 9.01
C ILE A 167 9.93 -1.20 10.47
N ASP A 168 11.05 -1.89 10.69
CA ASP A 168 11.47 -2.37 12.01
C ASP A 168 11.74 -1.22 13.00
N GLY A 169 12.19 -0.06 12.51
CA GLY A 169 12.39 1.14 13.30
C GLY A 169 11.11 1.96 13.54
N ALA A 170 10.22 2.05 12.55
CA ALA A 170 9.01 2.87 12.61
C ALA A 170 7.89 2.20 13.42
N VAL A 171 7.69 0.88 13.27
CA VAL A 171 6.56 0.18 13.90
C VAL A 171 6.58 0.29 15.43
N PRO A 172 7.71 0.14 16.15
CA PRO A 172 7.75 0.35 17.60
C PRO A 172 7.35 1.77 18.03
N LEU A 173 7.62 2.78 17.20
CA LEU A 173 7.19 4.15 17.46
C LEU A 173 5.68 4.30 17.27
N ILE A 174 5.13 3.74 16.19
CA ILE A 174 3.69 3.74 15.92
C ILE A 174 2.93 3.01 17.03
N ASP A 175 3.40 1.82 17.45
CA ASP A 175 2.79 1.05 18.54
C ASP A 175 2.74 1.84 19.85
N ARG A 176 3.85 2.51 20.22
CA ARG A 176 3.88 3.41 21.39
C ARG A 176 2.91 4.57 21.26
N LEU A 177 2.87 5.25 20.11
CA LEU A 177 1.95 6.38 19.88
C LEU A 177 0.49 5.93 19.97
N VAL A 178 0.15 4.78 19.39
CA VAL A 178 -1.17 4.17 19.48
C VAL A 178 -1.52 3.85 20.94
N ALA A 179 -0.59 3.24 21.70
CA ALA A 179 -0.81 2.94 23.11
C ALA A 179 -0.96 4.20 23.99
N LEU A 180 -0.29 5.30 23.62
CA LEU A 180 -0.37 6.59 24.30
C LEU A 180 -1.67 7.33 23.99
N SER A 181 -2.29 7.11 22.82
CA SER A 181 -3.53 7.79 22.41
C SER A 181 -4.67 7.68 23.43
N ARG A 182 -4.74 6.58 24.18
CA ARG A 182 -5.76 6.35 25.23
C ARG A 182 -5.59 7.23 26.47
N LEU A 183 -4.42 7.86 26.66
CA LEU A 183 -4.16 8.69 27.82
C LEU A 183 -4.99 9.97 27.71
N ARG A 184 -5.81 10.24 28.73
CA ARG A 184 -6.73 11.40 28.75
C ARG A 184 -6.01 12.73 28.46
N VAL A 185 -4.77 12.89 28.93
CA VAL A 185 -3.96 14.10 28.72
C VAL A 185 -3.59 14.34 27.24
N LEU A 186 -3.58 13.30 26.41
CA LEU A 186 -3.24 13.37 24.99
C LEU A 186 -4.46 13.44 24.05
N ARG A 187 -5.67 13.41 24.60
CA ARG A 187 -6.91 13.54 23.80
C ARG A 187 -7.01 14.84 23.01
N PRO A 188 -6.64 16.03 23.54
CA PRO A 188 -6.69 17.27 22.76
C PRO A 188 -5.80 17.21 21.50
N VAL A 189 -4.60 16.63 21.63
CA VAL A 189 -3.66 16.44 20.52
C VAL A 189 -4.24 15.46 19.51
N THR A 190 -4.82 14.35 19.98
CA THR A 190 -5.48 13.37 19.12
C THR A 190 -6.59 14.03 18.31
N ARG A 191 -7.45 14.84 18.95
CA ARG A 191 -8.52 15.58 18.27
C ARG A 191 -8.01 16.55 17.22
N GLN A 192 -6.94 17.30 17.52
CA GLN A 192 -6.32 18.20 16.53
C GLN A 192 -5.83 17.45 15.29
N VAL A 193 -5.20 16.29 15.47
CA VAL A 193 -4.78 15.43 14.35
C VAL A 193 -6.00 14.94 13.56
N LEU A 194 -7.06 14.53 14.25
CA LEU A 194 -8.30 14.08 13.60
C LEU A 194 -9.00 15.20 12.83
N ASP A 195 -9.03 16.41 13.36
CA ASP A 195 -9.60 17.59 12.71
C ASP A 195 -8.79 17.96 11.46
N LEU A 196 -7.46 17.88 11.51
CA LEU A 196 -6.60 18.03 10.34
C LEU A 196 -6.91 16.98 9.27
N ILE A 197 -7.00 15.70 9.63
CA ILE A 197 -7.35 14.63 8.69
C ILE A 197 -8.70 14.87 8.04
N ARG A 198 -9.72 15.27 8.82
CA ARG A 198 -11.05 15.59 8.28
C ARG A 198 -11.01 16.79 7.33
N THR A 199 -10.19 17.79 7.63
CA THR A 199 -10.02 18.97 6.77
C THR A 199 -9.38 18.60 5.43
N LEU A 200 -8.45 17.64 5.42
CA LEU A 200 -7.77 17.18 4.21
C LEU A 200 -8.62 16.26 3.31
N ARG A 201 -9.79 15.81 3.78
CA ARG A 201 -10.74 15.00 2.99
C ARG A 201 -11.75 15.82 2.20
N HIS A 202 -11.82 17.14 2.40
CA HIS A 202 -12.73 18.07 1.76
C HIS A 202 -11.96 19.13 0.96
#